data_AF-A0A3N5GRY5-F1
#
_entry.id   AF-A0A3N5GRY5-F1
#
_cell.length_a   1.000
_cell.length_b   1.000
_cell.length_c   1.000
_cell.angle_alpha   90.00
_cell.angle_beta   90.00
_cell.angle_gamma   90.00
#
_symmetry.space_group_name_H-M   'P 1'
#
loop_
_entity.id
_entity.type
_entity.pdbx_description
1 polymer ?
#
loop_
_entity_poly.entity_id
_entity_poly.type
_entity_poly.pdbx_seq_one_letter_code
_entity_poly.pdbx_strand_id
1 'polypeptide(L)' 'MTTLNLTLQVNRARHSESRLVEQELPALGAAQVRFRVERFAVTANTVTYATTGDLLG' A
#
# COMPACT_ATOMS: atom_id res chain seq x y z
N MET A 1 7.78 -8.96 19.05
CA MET A 1 7.04 -7.81 18.51
C MET A 1 7.53 -7.61 17.09
N THR A 2 6.64 -7.46 16.11
CA THR A 2 7.06 -7.25 14.71
C THR A 2 7.69 -5.86 14.57
N THR A 3 8.93 -5.79 14.08
CA THR A 3 9.64 -4.53 13.85
C THR A 3 9.57 -4.08 12.39
N LEU A 4 9.18 -4.99 11.48
CA LEU A 4 9.06 -4.75 10.05
C LEU A 4 7.60 -4.56 9.63
N ASN A 5 7.38 -3.65 8.68
CA ASN A 5 6.17 -3.47 7.91
C ASN A 5 6.36 -4.11 6.52
N LEU A 6 5.41 -4.93 6.09
CA LEU A 6 5.36 -5.48 4.74
C LEU A 6 4.38 -4.66 3.90
N THR A 7 4.87 -4.03 2.84
CA THR A 7 4.05 -3.20 1.96
C THR A 7 3.97 -3.80 0.56
N LEU A 8 2.75 -4.01 0.05
CA LEU A 8 2.50 -4.27 -1.36
C LEU A 8 2.56 -2.94 -2.13
N GLN A 9 3.55 -2.80 -3.01
CA GLN A 9 3.68 -1.66 -3.90
C GLN A 9 3.30 -2.10 -5.33
N VAL A 10 2.50 -1.29 -6.02
CA VAL A 10 2.11 -1.50 -7.42
C VAL A 10 2.77 -0.42 -8.27
N ASN A 11 3.34 -0.82 -9.41
CA ASN A 11 3.90 0.13 -10.36
C ASN A 11 2.76 0.87 -11.06
N ARG A 12 2.67 2.19 -10.85
CA ARG A 12 1.63 3.03 -11.47
C ARG A 12 1.67 3.00 -13.00
N ALA A 13 2.84 2.91 -13.62
CA ALA A 13 2.93 2.87 -15.09
C ALA A 13 2.65 1.47 -15.67
N ARG A 14 2.70 0.43 -14.82
CA ARG A 14 2.54 -0.98 -15.21
C ARG A 14 1.85 -1.73 -14.08
N HIS A 15 0.54 -1.62 -13.98
CA HIS A 15 -0.25 -2.18 -12.86
C HIS A 15 -0.11 -3.71 -12.68
N SER A 16 0.34 -4.43 -13.70
CA SER A 16 0.70 -5.85 -13.62
C SER A 16 1.98 -6.11 -12.82
N GLU A 17 2.82 -5.11 -12.61
CA GLU A 17 4.04 -5.20 -11.84
C GLU A 17 3.78 -4.76 -10.40
N SER A 18 4.04 -5.68 -9.47
CA SER A 18 3.96 -5.41 -8.04
C SER A 18 5.15 -6.01 -7.32
N ARG A 19 5.47 -5.47 -6.14
CA ARG A 19 6.50 -5.99 -5.28
C ARG A 19 6.08 -5.90 -3.82
N LEU A 20 6.59 -6.82 -3.02
CA LEU A 20 6.55 -6.73 -1.57
C LEU A 20 7.84 -6.09 -1.08
N VAL A 21 7.71 -5.12 -0.17
CA VAL A 21 8.86 -4.44 0.44
C VAL A 21 8.73 -4.55 1.95
N GLU A 22 9.76 -5.13 2.57
CA GLU A 22 9.93 -5.11 4.02
C GLU A 22 10.73 -3.89 4.44
N GLN A 23 10.24 -3.17 5.44
CA GLN A 23 10.88 -1.96 5.96
C GLN A 23 10.69 -1.89 7.47
N GLU A 24 11.66 -1.33 8.19
CA GLU A 24 11.50 -1.06 9.62
C GLU A 24 10.33 -0.11 9.88
N LEU A 25 9.64 -0.34 11.00
CA LEU A 25 8.54 0.50 11.43
C LEU A 25 9.08 1.89 11.80
N PRO A 26 8.65 2.97 11.09
CA PRO A 26 9.15 4.31 11.37
C PRO A 26 8.67 4.77 12.75
N ALA A 27 9.45 5.61 13.43
CA ALA A 27 9.05 6.22 14.70
C ALA A 27 7.73 6.98 14.55
N LEU A 28 6.90 6.98 15.60
CA LEU A 28 5.65 7.74 15.59
C LEU A 28 5.94 9.22 15.81
N GLY A 29 5.39 10.06 14.94
CA GLY A 29 5.35 11.51 15.14
C GLY A 29 4.33 11.91 16.20
N ALA A 30 4.32 13.21 16.53
CA ALA A 30 3.34 13.75 17.47
C ALA A 30 1.90 13.46 17.01
N ALA A 31 1.05 13.02 17.94
CA ALA A 31 -0.35 12.66 17.70
C ALA A 31 -0.60 11.53 16.66
N GLN A 32 0.43 10.78 16.26
CA GLN A 32 0.24 9.59 15.43
C GLN A 32 0.01 8.34 16.28
N VAL A 33 -0.80 7.43 15.75
CA VAL A 33 -1.04 6.10 16.32
C VAL A 33 -0.77 5.04 15.26
N ARG A 34 -0.34 3.85 15.71
CA ARG A 34 -0.06 2.71 14.82
C ARG A 34 -1.10 1.62 15.02
N PHE A 35 -1.67 1.17 13.92
CA PHE A 35 -2.57 0.02 13.90
C PHE A 35 -1.89 -1.17 13.22
N ARG A 36 -2.22 -2.37 13.69
CA ARG A 36 -1.91 -3.60 12.97
C ARG A 36 -3.06 -3.89 12.01
N VAL A 37 -2.75 -4.05 10.73
CA VAL A 37 -3.74 -4.41 9.71
C VAL A 37 -3.91 -5.92 9.72
N GLU A 38 -5.07 -6.41 10.18
CA GLU A 38 -5.39 -7.84 10.15
C GLU A 38 -5.83 -8.31 8.76
N ARG A 39 -6.59 -7.46 8.08
CA ARG A 39 -7.25 -7.77 6.82
C ARG A 39 -7.31 -6.52 5.96
N PHE A 40 -7.05 -6.69 4.68
CA PHE A 40 -7.13 -5.63 3.68
C PHE A 40 -8.15 -6.05 2.62
N ALA A 41 -9.15 -5.19 2.38
CA ALA A 41 -10.17 -5.44 1.36
C ALA A 41 -9.69 -4.90 0.01
N VAL A 42 -9.67 -5.77 -1.01
CA VAL A 42 -9.48 -5.35 -2.40
C VAL A 42 -10.87 -5.09 -2.99
N THR A 43 -11.09 -3.87 -3.48
CA THR A 43 -12.39 -3.45 -4.02
C THR A 43 -12.24 -2.93 -5.44
N ALA A 44 -13.35 -2.80 -6.16
CA ALA A 44 -13.36 -2.20 -7.50
C ALA A 44 -12.73 -0.80 -7.49
N ASN A 45 -12.98 0.03 -6.47
CA ASN A 45 -12.34 1.35 -6.38
C ASN A 45 -10.80 1.24 -6.31
N THR A 46 -10.27 0.22 -5.64
CA THR A 46 -8.82 -0.02 -5.53
C THR A 46 -8.18 -0.44 -6.85
N VAL A 47 -8.97 -0.96 -7.81
CA VAL A 47 -8.50 -1.48 -9.11
C VAL A 47 -8.85 -0.51 -10.26
N THR A 48 -10.11 -0.06 -10.32
CA THR A 48 -10.65 0.81 -11.36
C THR A 48 -10.01 2.20 -11.35
N TYR A 49 -9.70 2.79 -10.19
CA TYR A 49 -8.95 4.06 -10.19
C TYR A 49 -7.52 3.91 -10.69
N ALA A 50 -6.89 2.76 -10.46
CA ALA A 50 -5.57 2.50 -11.02
C ALA A 50 -5.66 2.46 -12.57
N THR A 51 -6.60 1.69 -13.12
CA THR A 51 -6.75 1.55 -14.58
C THR A 51 -7.34 2.79 -15.28
N THR A 52 -8.39 3.39 -14.74
CA THR A 52 -9.04 4.59 -15.32
C THR A 52 -8.21 5.86 -15.09
N GLY A 53 -7.46 5.95 -13.99
CA GLY A 53 -6.51 7.04 -13.76
C GLY A 53 -5.31 7.02 -14.71
N ASP A 54 -4.96 5.85 -15.26
CA ASP A 54 -3.93 5.69 -16.30
C ASP A 54 -4.41 6.20 -17.66
N LEU A 55 -5.69 6.00 -17.98
CA LEU A 55 -6.30 6.46 -19.24
C LEU A 55 -6.48 7.99 -19.32
N LEU A 56 -6.49 8.68 -18.17
CA LEU A 56 -6.64 10.13 -18.07
C LEU A 56 -5.31 10.88 -17.89
N GLY A 57 -4.19 10.15 -17.75
CA GLY A 57 -2.85 10.68 -17.53
C GLY A 57 -2.04 10.84 -18.82
#